data_AF-A0A939JUZ2-F1
#
_entry.id   AF-A0A939JUZ2-F1
#
_cell.length_a   1.000
_cell.length_b   1.000
_cell.length_c   1.000
_cell.angle_alpha   90.00
_cell.angle_beta   90.00
_cell.angle_gamma   90.00
#
_symmetry.space_group_name_H-M   'P 1'
#
loop_
_entity.id
_entity.type
_entity.pdbx_description
1 polymer ?
#
loop_
_entity_poly.entity_id
_entity_poly.type
_entity_poly.pdbx_seq_one_letter_code
_entity_poly.pdbx_strand_id
1 'polypeptide(L)'
;MTLTFHSPQGLHELLYAWGVLQRHARPERCVTYLVQHTGLALRDLEHLRLVRNRCAHPEDGWPAQAEMDRALSIARRARRRLGLDE
;
A
#
# COMPACT_ATOMS: atom_id res chain seq x y z
N MET A 1 -4.24 -14.02 -23.86
CA MET A 1 -3.27 -13.77 -22.78
C MET A 1 -4.00 -13.94 -21.46
N THR A 2 -3.69 -15.00 -20.74
CA THR A 2 -4.33 -15.34 -19.46
C THR A 2 -3.80 -14.38 -18.41
N LEU A 3 -4.65 -13.49 -17.90
CA LEU A 3 -4.32 -12.60 -16.78
C LEU A 3 -4.10 -13.50 -15.56
N THR A 4 -2.83 -13.67 -15.18
CA THR A 4 -2.48 -14.43 -13.98
C THR A 4 -3.12 -13.72 -12.78
N PHE A 5 -4.10 -14.39 -12.18
CA PHE A 5 -4.79 -13.90 -11.00
C PHE A 5 -3.77 -13.80 -9.87
N HIS A 6 -3.36 -12.58 -9.52
CA HIS A 6 -2.59 -12.32 -8.32
C HIS A 6 -3.41 -12.79 -7.12
N SER A 7 -2.78 -13.50 -6.18
CA SER A 7 -3.46 -14.09 -5.02
C SER A 7 -4.45 -13.08 -4.42
N PRO A 8 -5.77 -13.39 -4.39
CA PRO A 8 -6.80 -12.49 -3.86
C PRO A 8 -6.47 -11.99 -2.45
N GLN A 9 -5.70 -12.78 -1.70
CA GLN A 9 -5.23 -12.49 -0.36
C GLN A 9 -4.27 -11.28 -0.33
N GLY A 10 -3.30 -11.21 -1.24
CA GLY A 10 -2.33 -10.10 -1.27
C GLY A 10 -2.98 -8.77 -1.63
N LEU A 11 -3.98 -8.79 -2.53
CA LEU A 11 -4.80 -7.63 -2.85
C LEU A 11 -5.62 -7.17 -1.63
N HIS A 12 -6.35 -8.10 -0.98
CA HIS A 12 -7.15 -7.77 0.19
C HIS A 12 -6.30 -7.20 1.32
N GLU A 13 -5.15 -7.80 1.59
CA GLU A 13 -4.22 -7.33 2.61
C GLU A 13 -3.70 -5.93 2.30
N LEU A 14 -3.34 -5.65 1.03
CA LEU A 14 -2.86 -4.33 0.63
C LEU A 14 -3.93 -3.25 0.81
N LEU A 15 -5.15 -3.51 0.33
CA LEU A 15 -6.27 -2.59 0.45
C LEU A 15 -6.66 -2.35 1.91
N TYR A 16 -6.66 -3.42 2.72
CA TYR A 16 -6.90 -3.32 4.16
C TYR A 16 -5.81 -2.48 4.85
N ALA A 17 -4.54 -2.80 4.64
CA ALA A 17 -3.43 -2.10 5.26
C ALA A 17 -3.41 -0.61 4.87
N TRP A 18 -3.68 -0.30 3.59
CA TRP A 18 -3.85 1.07 3.14
C TRP A 18 -5.03 1.77 3.83
N GLY A 19 -6.18 1.09 3.95
CA GLY A 19 -7.35 1.65 4.65
C GLY A 19 -7.07 2.00 6.11
N VAL A 20 -6.32 1.16 6.83
CA VAL A 20 -5.85 1.45 8.19
C VAL A 20 -4.96 2.69 8.22
N LEU A 21 -3.95 2.75 7.35
CA LEU A 21 -3.03 3.89 7.25
C LEU A 21 -3.76 5.19 6.90
N GLN A 22 -4.70 5.15 5.97
CA GLN A 22 -5.47 6.32 5.52
C GLN A 22 -6.40 6.85 6.61
N ARG A 23 -7.07 5.96 7.36
CA ARG A 23 -7.90 6.36 8.51
C ARG A 23 -7.08 7.05 9.59
N HIS A 24 -5.84 6.57 9.80
CA HIS A 24 -4.94 7.18 10.76
C HIS A 24 -4.39 8.54 10.28
N ALA A 25 -4.05 8.66 8.99
CA ALA A 25 -3.28 9.79 8.47
C ALA A 25 -4.07 11.05 8.07
N ARG A 26 -5.41 11.05 8.21
CA ARG A 26 -6.36 12.01 7.58
C ARG A 26 -6.23 12.06 6.04
N PRO A 27 -7.34 12.03 5.29
CA PRO A 27 -7.33 11.78 3.84
C PRO A 27 -6.50 12.78 3.02
N GLU A 28 -6.47 14.06 3.41
CA GLU A 28 -5.80 15.14 2.66
C GLU A 28 -4.27 15.12 2.75
N ARG A 29 -3.70 14.47 3.79
CA ARG A 29 -2.27 14.53 4.09
C ARG A 29 -1.60 13.16 4.16
N CYS A 30 -2.27 12.12 3.66
CA CYS A 30 -1.91 10.73 3.90
C CYS A 30 -0.41 10.45 3.69
N VAL A 31 0.16 10.78 2.52
CA VAL A 31 1.58 10.49 2.24
C VAL A 31 2.54 11.31 3.11
N THR A 32 2.38 12.63 3.19
CA THR A 32 3.26 13.50 4.00
C THR A 32 3.20 13.17 5.48
N TYR A 33 1.99 12.92 6.00
CA TYR A 33 1.77 12.47 7.37
C TYR A 33 2.50 11.14 7.62
N LEU A 34 2.31 10.15 6.73
CA LEU A 34 2.96 8.86 6.86
C LEU A 34 4.49 8.99 6.83
N VAL A 35 5.06 9.86 5.99
CA VAL A 35 6.51 10.13 5.99
C VAL A 35 6.96 10.65 7.37
N GLN A 36 6.27 11.65 7.90
CA GLN A 36 6.62 12.30 9.17
C GLN A 36 6.52 11.34 10.37
N HIS A 37 5.47 10.51 10.41
CA HIS A 37 5.18 9.66 11.56
C HIS A 37 5.76 8.24 11.46
N THR A 38 6.08 7.76 10.26
CA THR A 38 6.75 6.46 10.09
C THR A 38 8.26 6.61 9.88
N GLY A 39 8.79 7.76 9.49
CA GLY A 39 10.19 7.89 9.06
C GLY A 39 10.56 6.98 7.87
N LEU A 40 9.57 6.54 7.09
CA LEU A 40 9.79 5.85 5.82
C LEU A 40 10.11 6.88 4.73
N ALA A 41 10.89 6.45 3.73
CA ALA A 41 11.22 7.32 2.61
C ALA A 41 9.96 7.65 1.81
N LEU A 42 9.85 8.89 1.33
CA LEU A 42 8.73 9.36 0.50
C LEU A 42 8.48 8.40 -0.69
N ARG A 43 9.55 8.01 -1.40
CA ARG A 43 9.49 7.08 -2.53
C ARG A 43 8.83 5.74 -2.21
N ASP A 44 8.96 5.24 -0.98
CA ASP A 44 8.37 3.96 -0.59
C ASP A 44 6.87 4.13 -0.36
N LEU A 45 6.45 5.23 0.27
CA LEU A 45 5.02 5.53 0.48
C LEU A 45 4.31 5.92 -0.82
N GLU A 46 5.00 6.58 -1.74
CA GLU A 46 4.52 6.84 -3.10
C GLU A 46 4.37 5.53 -3.89
N HIS A 47 5.34 4.62 -3.79
CA HIS A 47 5.23 3.29 -4.41
C HIS A 47 4.03 2.50 -3.88
N LEU A 48 3.83 2.49 -2.56
CA LEU A 48 2.66 1.87 -1.94
C LEU A 48 1.35 2.46 -2.49
N ARG A 49 1.23 3.80 -2.55
CA ARG A 49 0.06 4.48 -3.10
C ARG A 49 -0.17 4.13 -4.58
N LEU A 50 0.90 4.09 -5.38
CA LEU A 50 0.83 3.76 -6.80
C LEU A 50 0.31 2.34 -7.04
N VAL A 51 0.90 1.34 -6.36
CA VAL A 51 0.48 -0.06 -6.49
C VAL A 51 -0.98 -0.21 -6.04
N ARG A 52 -1.37 0.40 -4.91
CA ARG A 52 -2.77 0.43 -4.46
C ARG A 52 -3.71 1.01 -5.51
N ASN A 53 -3.33 2.11 -6.16
CA ASN A 53 -4.17 2.74 -7.18
C ASN A 53 -4.32 1.85 -8.41
N ARG A 54 -3.24 1.21 -8.88
CA ARG A 54 -3.31 0.24 -9.99
C ARG A 54 -4.17 -0.97 -9.65
N CYS A 55 -4.15 -1.43 -8.40
CA CYS A 55 -5.06 -2.46 -7.93
C CYS A 55 -6.54 -2.03 -7.89
N ALA A 56 -6.81 -0.74 -7.68
CA ALA A 56 -8.18 -0.19 -7.68
C ALA A 56 -8.69 0.13 -9.10
N HIS A 57 -7.77 0.36 -10.05
CA HIS A 57 -8.04 0.70 -11.45
C HIS A 57 -7.31 -0.27 -12.39
N PRO A 58 -7.80 -1.51 -12.55
CA PRO A 58 -7.11 -2.55 -13.31
C PRO A 58 -7.02 -2.29 -14.82
N GLU A 59 -7.76 -1.29 -15.33
CA GLU A 59 -7.72 -0.82 -16.71
C GLU A 59 -6.32 -0.35 -17.16
N ASP A 60 -5.50 0.14 -16.22
CA ASP A 60 -4.11 0.56 -16.46
C ASP A 60 -3.10 -0.61 -16.34
N GLY A 61 -3.60 -1.83 -16.14
CA GLY A 61 -2.80 -3.04 -16.00
C GLY A 61 -2.41 -3.36 -14.56
N TRP A 62 -2.52 -4.65 -14.22
CA TRP A 62 -2.19 -5.16 -12.90
C TRP A 62 -0.70 -5.00 -12.54
N PRO A 63 -0.39 -4.62 -11.30
CA PRO A 63 1.00 -4.60 -10.82
C PRO A 63 1.60 -5.99 -10.82
N ALA A 64 2.90 -6.09 -11.14
CA ALA A 64 3.60 -7.36 -11.08
C ALA A 64 3.68 -7.87 -9.64
N GLN A 65 3.87 -9.19 -9.46
CA GLN A 65 3.92 -9.80 -8.12
C GLN A 65 5.00 -9.17 -7.23
N ALA A 66 6.18 -8.88 -7.78
CA ALA A 66 7.26 -8.23 -7.03
C ALA A 66 6.90 -6.80 -6.57
N GLU A 67 6.09 -6.07 -7.35
CA GLU A 67 5.58 -4.75 -6.94
C GLU A 67 4.57 -4.88 -5.80
N MET A 68 3.69 -5.89 -5.88
CA MET A 68 2.74 -6.23 -4.81
C MET A 68 3.44 -6.59 -3.50
N ASP A 69 4.43 -7.48 -3.56
CA ASP A 69 5.17 -7.93 -2.38
C ASP A 69 5.94 -6.77 -1.72
N ARG A 70 6.54 -5.90 -2.56
CA ARG A 70 7.19 -4.68 -2.08
C ARG A 70 6.20 -3.73 -1.42
N ALA A 71 5.05 -3.48 -2.03
CA ALA A 71 4.02 -2.62 -1.47
C ALA A 71 3.48 -3.16 -0.13
N LEU A 72 3.23 -4.46 -0.04
CA LEU A 72 2.83 -5.13 1.21
C LEU A 72 3.89 -4.98 2.30
N SER A 73 5.16 -5.20 1.98
CA SER A 73 6.28 -5.01 2.91
C SER A 73 6.34 -3.58 3.46
N ILE A 74 6.15 -2.58 2.59
CA ILE A 74 6.10 -1.16 2.97
C ILE A 74 4.89 -0.88 3.86
N ALA A 75 3.70 -1.38 3.50
CA ALA A 75 2.47 -1.18 4.27
C ALA A 75 2.57 -1.78 5.67
N ARG A 76 3.07 -3.02 5.79
CA ARG A 76 3.35 -3.68 7.07
C ARG A 76 4.35 -2.89 7.91
N ARG A 77 5.43 -2.41 7.29
CA ARG A 77 6.44 -1.60 8.00
C ARG A 77 5.88 -0.26 8.47
N ALA A 78 5.03 0.40 7.67
CA ALA A 78 4.36 1.63 8.05
C ALA A 78 3.44 1.41 9.26
N ARG A 79 2.62 0.35 9.23
CA ARG A 79 1.74 -0.02 10.34
C ARG A 79 2.51 -0.31 11.63
N ARG A 80 3.58 -1.12 11.57
CA ARG A 80 4.46 -1.37 12.72
C ARG A 80 4.99 -0.08 13.34
N ARG A 81 5.47 0.85 12.52
CA ARG A 81 6.06 2.11 13.01
C ARG A 81 5.03 3.06 13.61
N LEU A 82 3.76 2.92 13.24
CA LEU A 82 2.65 3.68 13.82
C LEU A 82 1.99 2.96 15.02
N GLY A 83 2.44 1.75 15.38
CA GLY A 83 1.80 0.94 16.40
C GLY A 83 0.40 0.44 16.02
N LEU A 84 0.17 0.19 14.72
CA LEU A 84 -1.12 -0.24 14.15
C LEU A 84 -1.16 -1.74 13.78
N ASP A 85 -0.21 -2.52 14.29
CA ASP A 85 -0.28 -3.98 14.25
C ASP A 85 -0.88 -4.43 15.59
N GLU A 86 -2.13 -4.90 15.54
CA GLU A 86 -2.81 -5.60 16.64
C GLU A 86 -2.29 -7.04 16.76
#